data_AF-X1MDY2-F1
#
_entry.id   AF-X1MDY2-F1
#
_cell.length_a   1.000
_cell.length_b   1.000
_cell.length_c   1.000
_cell.angle_alpha   90.00
_cell.angle_beta   90.00
_cell.angle_gamma   90.00
#
_symmetry.space_group_name_H-M   'P 1'
#
loop_
_entity.id
_entity.type
_entity.pdbx_description
1 polymer ?
#
loop_
_entity_poly.entity_id
_entity_poly.type
_entity_poly.pdbx_seq_one_letter_code
_entity_poly.pdbx_strand_id
1 'polypeptide(L)'
;AMGREIYVDDEQYIDMATAVSGSGPAYFFLVMESLIDAAVAIGLPRDMARELVLQTILGSGRLIQKSGEEPADLRRMVTSPGGTTAEAL
;
A
#
# COMPACT_ATOMS: atom_id res chain seq x y z
N ALA A 1 -10.74 3.44 20.30
CA ALA A 1 -10.74 2.50 19.16
C ALA A 1 -9.49 2.75 18.32
N MET A 2 -8.80 1.70 17.87
CA MET A 2 -7.54 1.77 17.09
C MET A 2 -7.78 1.82 15.56
N GLY A 3 -9.04 1.92 15.10
CA GLY A 3 -9.40 1.88 13.68
C GLY A 3 -10.92 1.79 13.47
N ARG A 4 -11.33 1.38 12.26
CA ARG A 4 -12.72 1.12 11.89
C ARG A 4 -13.09 -0.33 12.20
N GLU A 5 -14.29 -0.53 12.74
CA GLU A 5 -14.85 -1.84 13.06
C GLU A 5 -15.91 -2.22 12.01
N ILE A 6 -16.01 -3.50 11.70
CA ILE A 6 -17.01 -4.08 10.78
C ILE A 6 -17.66 -5.26 11.51
N TYR A 7 -18.98 -5.18 11.69
CA TYR A 7 -19.77 -6.26 12.26
C TYR A 7 -20.26 -7.18 11.14
N VAL A 8 -20.29 -8.48 11.44
CA VAL A 8 -20.68 -9.53 10.51
C VAL A 8 -21.62 -10.49 11.21
N ASP A 9 -22.63 -10.98 10.49
CA ASP A 9 -23.65 -11.88 11.04
C ASP A 9 -23.25 -13.37 10.99
N ASP A 10 -22.15 -13.68 10.28
CA ASP A 10 -21.63 -15.04 10.10
C ASP A 10 -20.17 -15.13 10.53
N GLU A 11 -19.86 -16.12 11.38
CA GLU A 11 -18.54 -16.38 11.93
C GLU A 11 -17.51 -16.75 10.86
N GLN A 12 -17.92 -17.30 9.71
CA GLN A 12 -17.02 -17.62 8.61
C GLN A 12 -16.24 -16.37 8.11
N TYR A 13 -16.84 -15.18 8.23
CA TYR A 13 -16.20 -13.94 7.82
C TYR A 13 -15.07 -13.52 8.77
N ILE A 14 -15.02 -14.04 9.99
CA ILE A 14 -13.94 -13.76 10.96
C ILE A 14 -12.65 -14.45 10.52
N ASP A 15 -12.72 -15.71 10.09
CA ASP A 15 -11.57 -16.44 9.57
C ASP A 15 -11.05 -15.80 8.28
N MET A 16 -11.97 -15.42 7.37
CA MET A 16 -11.62 -14.70 6.15
C MET A 16 -10.99 -13.33 6.45
N ALA A 17 -11.54 -12.58 7.40
CA ALA A 17 -10.98 -11.31 7.84
C ALA A 17 -9.58 -11.49 8.43
N THR A 18 -9.33 -12.57 9.19
CA THR A 18 -8.00 -12.88 9.74
C THR A 18 -6.97 -13.09 8.65
N ALA A 19 -7.33 -13.81 7.58
CA ALA A 19 -6.45 -14.02 6.43
C ALA A 19 -6.10 -12.71 5.70
N VAL A 20 -7.03 -11.75 5.67
CA VAL A 20 -6.85 -10.47 4.97
C VAL A 20 -6.23 -9.39 5.86
N SER A 21 -6.85 -9.04 6.99
CA SER A 21 -6.45 -7.92 7.85
C SER A 21 -5.57 -8.32 9.03
N GLY A 22 -5.69 -9.56 9.51
CA GLY A 22 -4.80 -10.09 10.56
C GLY A 22 -3.40 -10.36 10.02
N SER A 23 -3.34 -11.05 8.87
CA SER A 23 -2.06 -11.36 8.18
C SER A 23 -1.61 -10.26 7.23
N GLY A 24 -2.53 -9.41 6.76
CA GLY A 24 -2.29 -8.34 5.79
C GLY A 24 -1.08 -7.44 6.06
N PRO A 25 -0.87 -6.96 7.30
CA PRO A 25 0.29 -6.12 7.62
C PRO A 25 1.64 -6.76 7.23
N ALA A 26 1.77 -8.08 7.32
CA ALA A 26 3.00 -8.78 6.91
C ALA A 26 3.28 -8.61 5.42
N TYR A 27 2.24 -8.65 4.58
CA TYR A 27 2.39 -8.46 3.13
C TYR A 27 2.81 -7.01 2.82
N PHE A 28 2.22 -6.03 3.51
CA PHE A 28 2.63 -4.63 3.35
C PHE A 28 4.07 -4.39 3.80
N PHE A 29 4.51 -4.99 4.91
CA PHE A 29 5.90 -4.88 5.35
C PHE A 29 6.88 -5.53 4.36
N LEU A 30 6.52 -6.66 3.75
CA LEU A 30 7.33 -7.28 2.71
C LEU A 30 7.45 -6.39 1.45
N VAL A 31 6.33 -5.76 1.03
CA VAL A 31 6.34 -4.79 -0.08
C VAL A 31 7.21 -3.58 0.27
N MET A 32 7.11 -3.06 1.50
CA MET A 32 7.94 -1.96 1.99
C MET A 32 9.42 -2.31 1.94
N GLU A 33 9.80 -3.45 2.48
CA GLU A 33 11.19 -3.95 2.47
C GLU A 33 11.72 -4.02 1.03
N SER A 34 10.94 -4.63 0.14
CA SER A 34 11.32 -4.79 -1.27
C SER A 34 11.50 -3.44 -1.99
N LEU A 35 10.62 -2.46 -1.73
CA LEU A 35 10.73 -1.11 -2.31
C LEU A 35 11.92 -0.34 -1.76
N ILE A 36 12.21 -0.47 -0.47
CA ILE A 36 13.39 0.15 0.16
C ILE A 36 14.65 -0.43 -0.46
N ASP A 37 14.73 -1.75 -0.62
CA ASP A 37 15.88 -2.42 -1.20
C ASP A 37 16.07 -2.04 -2.68
N ALA A 38 14.99 -1.93 -3.45
CA ALA A 38 15.04 -1.45 -4.83
C ALA A 38 15.55 0.01 -4.91
N ALA A 39 15.06 0.89 -4.02
CA ALA A 39 15.51 2.28 -3.95
C ALA A 39 17.01 2.38 -3.57
N VAL A 40 17.48 1.53 -2.65
CA VAL A 40 18.90 1.45 -2.30
C VAL A 40 19.72 0.94 -3.48
N ALA A 41 19.23 -0.06 -4.23
CA ALA A 41 19.93 -0.63 -5.38
C ALA A 41 20.16 0.38 -6.51
N ILE A 42 19.28 1.39 -6.65
CA ILE A 42 19.45 2.50 -7.61
C ILE A 42 20.24 3.69 -7.04
N GLY A 43 20.75 3.58 -5.80
CA GLY A 43 21.70 4.53 -5.21
C GLY A 43 21.16 5.43 -4.09
N LEU A 44 19.93 5.25 -3.61
CA LEU A 44 19.46 6.04 -2.46
C LEU A 44 20.10 5.57 -1.14
N PRO A 45 20.51 6.50 -0.25
CA PRO A 45 20.76 6.19 1.16
C PRO A 45 19.57 5.48 1.79
N ARG A 46 19.84 4.39 2.53
CA ARG A 46 18.80 3.52 3.11
C ARG A 46 17.79 4.28 3.99
N ASP A 47 18.24 5.24 4.79
CA ASP A 47 17.35 6.03 5.66
C ASP A 47 16.38 6.90 4.84
N MET A 48 16.86 7.49 3.74
CA MET A 48 16.01 8.27 2.84
C MET A 48 15.05 7.36 2.06
N ALA A 49 15.52 6.21 1.57
CA ALA A 49 14.67 5.21 0.91
C ALA A 49 13.53 4.75 1.84
N ARG A 50 13.85 4.46 3.11
CA ARG A 50 12.88 4.09 4.14
C ARG A 50 11.82 5.17 4.34
N GLU A 51 12.23 6.43 4.50
CA GLU A 51 11.28 7.53 4.72
C GLU A 51 10.39 7.76 3.50
N LEU A 52 10.96 7.74 2.30
CA LEU A 52 10.20 7.88 1.05
C LEU A 52 9.14 6.78 0.92
N VAL A 53 9.52 5.51 1.08
CA VAL A 53 8.58 4.38 0.97
C VAL A 53 7.49 4.45 2.04
N LEU A 54 7.83 4.81 3.28
CA LEU A 54 6.85 5.00 4.34
C LEU A 54 5.83 6.07 3.98
N GLN A 55 6.28 7.26 3.56
CA GLN A 55 5.38 8.35 3.19
C GLN A 55 4.56 8.03 1.94
N THR A 56 5.13 7.31 0.96
CA THR A 56 4.39 6.84 -0.22
C THR A 56 3.21 5.97 0.20
N ILE A 57 3.41 4.97 1.05
CA ILE A 57 2.33 4.06 1.46
C ILE A 57 1.29 4.77 2.32
N LEU A 58 1.72 5.60 3.28
CA LEU A 58 0.80 6.40 4.09
C LEU A 58 -0.01 7.39 3.24
N GLY A 59 0.64 8.04 2.27
CA GLY A 59 0.02 8.96 1.33
C GLY A 59 -1.02 8.27 0.46
N SER A 60 -0.67 7.14 -0.15
CA SER A 60 -1.57 6.32 -0.96
C SER A 60 -2.78 5.83 -0.16
N GLY A 61 -2.57 5.33 1.06
CA GLY A 61 -3.65 4.89 1.95
C GLY A 61 -4.60 6.02 2.34
N ARG A 62 -4.08 7.22 2.62
CA ARG A 62 -4.89 8.41 2.89
C ARG A 62 -5.64 8.89 1.64
N LEU A 63 -5.01 8.83 0.46
CA LEU A 63 -5.63 9.25 -0.79
C LEU A 63 -6.84 8.38 -1.11
N ILE A 64 -6.69 7.06 -1.08
CA ILE A 64 -7.81 6.16 -1.37
C ILE A 64 -8.94 6.35 -0.37
N GLN A 65 -8.63 6.46 0.92
CA GLN A 65 -9.63 6.70 1.97
C GLN A 65 -10.42 8.00 1.76
N LYS A 66 -9.78 9.06 1.27
CA LYS A 66 -10.41 10.38 1.06
C LYS A 66 -11.09 10.53 -0.29
N SER A 67 -10.61 9.83 -1.31
CA SER A 67 -11.08 10.00 -2.69
C SER A 67 -12.44 9.36 -2.95
N GLY A 68 -12.72 8.21 -2.32
CA GLY A 68 -13.87 7.38 -2.68
C GLY A 68 -13.74 6.71 -4.06
N GLU A 69 -12.57 6.82 -4.70
CA GLU A 69 -12.26 6.22 -6.01
C GLU A 69 -11.75 4.79 -5.83
N GLU A 70 -11.91 3.98 -6.88
CA GLU A 70 -11.37 2.62 -6.92
C GLU A 70 -9.84 2.62 -7.07
N PRO A 71 -9.11 1.63 -6.50
CA PRO A 71 -7.65 1.55 -6.61
C PRO A 71 -7.12 1.62 -8.05
N ALA A 72 -7.86 1.02 -9.00
CA ALA A 72 -7.47 1.02 -10.41
C ALA A 72 -7.49 2.42 -11.03
N ASP A 73 -8.44 3.26 -10.63
CA ASP A 73 -8.58 4.62 -11.15
C ASP A 73 -7.54 5.55 -10.53
N LEU A 74 -7.29 5.42 -9.22
CA LEU A 74 -6.17 6.09 -8.57
C LEU A 74 -4.84 5.76 -9.22
N ARG A 75 -4.58 4.48 -9.53
CA ARG A 75 -3.37 4.04 -10.25
C ARG A 75 -3.28 4.68 -11.62
N ARG A 76 -4.36 4.69 -12.41
CA ARG A 76 -4.39 5.33 -13.74
C ARG A 76 -4.09 6.83 -13.64
N MET A 77 -4.65 7.53 -12.67
CA MET A 77 -4.42 8.98 -12.49
C MET A 77 -2.95 9.33 -12.24
N VAL A 78 -2.18 8.43 -11.63
CA VAL A 78 -0.74 8.63 -11.39
C VAL A 78 0.17 7.95 -12.43
N THR A 79 -0.42 7.41 -13.50
CA THR A 79 0.30 6.72 -14.59
C THR A 79 0.17 7.51 -15.88
N SER A 80 1.08 8.45 -16.13
CA SER A 80 1.12 9.20 -17.38
C SER A 80 1.64 8.33 -18.54
N PRO A 81 1.08 8.45 -19.77
CA PRO A 81 1.57 7.71 -20.93
C PRO A 81 3.06 7.97 -21.19
N GLY A 82 3.87 6.90 -21.30
CA GLY A 82 5.32 6.97 -21.48
C GLY A 82 6.10 7.53 -20.27
N GLY A 83 5.45 7.68 -19.12
CA GLY A 83 6.09 8.10 -17.87
C GLY A 83 6.77 6.95 -17.13
N THR A 84 7.61 7.27 -16.15
CA THR A 84 8.35 6.27 -15.36
C THR A 84 7.44 5.29 -14.63
N THR A 85 6.26 5.73 -14.16
CA THR A 85 5.26 4.84 -13.57
C THR A 85 4.73 3.81 -14.57
N ALA A 86 4.56 4.19 -15.84
CA ALA A 86 4.07 3.29 -16.87
C ALA A 86 5.12 2.24 -17.24
N GLU A 87 6.40 2.59 -17.25
CA GLU A 87 7.50 1.64 -17.50
C GLU A 87 7.75 0.69 -16.32
N ALA A 88 7.31 1.06 -15.11
CA ALA A 88 7.49 0.26 -13.90
C ALA A 88 6.37 -0.77 -13.66
N LEU A 89 5.21 -0.63 -14.33
CA LEU A 89 4.02 -1.48 -14.18
C LEU A 89 3.91 -2.50 -15.32
#